data_AF-A0A966MBH8-F1
#
_entry.id   AF-A0A966MBH8-F1
#
_cell.length_a   1.000
_cell.length_b   1.000
_cell.length_c   1.000
_cell.angle_alpha   90.00
_cell.angle_beta   90.00
_cell.angle_gamma   90.00
#
_symmetry.space_group_name_H-M   'P 1'
#
loop_
_entity.id
_entity.type
_entity.pdbx_description
1 polymer ?
#
loop_
_entity_poly.entity_id
_entity_poly.type
_entity_poly.pdbx_seq_one_letter_code
_entity_poly.pdbx_strand_id
1 'polypeptide(L)'
;IVVTDPLSPDCDRIFATLQVAEVVSFTCTKTLVQTSFTNVVTVSASTGTSTISDSDSAEINVDILPDISLTKTANPKTVPATGGLVDYTLRISNIGLEAVVVTALSDSKFPLSSACSALIGQPIAAGSFLECVIQGLVPASTGETSFINTATATAQDPEQNADTATATATITYGWYGRTPGFWKNNQQAWVSGYTPNQFIQDVFTIPGTLLQSGVLDLVKPSGKDRLIDGLNYQGGSNLSGGFQILMRAAIAALLNEAYYGIYYPGATSPAGLIAQVNSTLATQNRASYITLASLLDYWNNAIHSTLP
;
A
#
# COMPACT_ATOMS: atom_id res chain seq x y z
N ILE A 1 -32.00 -58.00 28.56
CA ILE A 1 -31.69 -57.21 27.34
C ILE A 1 -30.51 -56.33 27.67
N VAL A 2 -29.48 -56.33 26.81
CA VAL A 2 -28.27 -55.55 26.99
C VAL A 2 -28.12 -54.63 25.79
N VAL A 3 -28.09 -53.33 26.03
CA VAL A 3 -27.68 -52.31 25.06
C VAL A 3 -26.21 -52.04 25.29
N THR A 4 -25.41 -52.11 24.23
CA THR A 4 -23.98 -51.79 24.24
C THR A 4 -23.65 -50.80 23.13
N ASP A 5 -22.89 -49.76 23.48
CA ASP A 5 -22.32 -48.79 22.57
C ASP A 5 -20.82 -48.62 22.90
N PRO A 6 -19.93 -49.28 22.15
CA PRO A 6 -18.50 -49.27 22.44
C PRO A 6 -17.84 -47.88 22.41
N LEU A 7 -18.37 -46.96 21.60
CA LEU A 7 -17.82 -45.62 21.46
C LEU A 7 -18.48 -44.62 22.41
N SER A 8 -19.63 -44.98 22.98
CA SER A 8 -20.34 -44.20 24.01
C SER A 8 -20.79 -45.10 25.17
N PRO A 9 -19.89 -45.62 26.02
CA PRO A 9 -20.25 -46.57 27.10
C PRO A 9 -21.27 -46.02 28.11
N ASP A 10 -21.40 -44.70 28.22
CA ASP A 10 -22.46 -44.06 29.02
C ASP A 10 -23.88 -44.35 28.49
N CYS A 11 -24.01 -44.90 27.28
CA CYS A 11 -25.23 -45.39 26.67
C CYS A 11 -25.52 -46.86 27.01
N ASP A 12 -24.58 -47.61 27.62
CA ASP A 12 -24.78 -49.02 27.94
C ASP A 12 -25.89 -49.19 28.99
N ARG A 13 -26.86 -50.05 28.71
CA ARG A 13 -28.02 -50.28 29.60
C ARG A 13 -28.36 -51.76 29.68
N ILE A 14 -28.87 -52.17 30.84
CA ILE A 14 -29.42 -53.50 31.03
C ILE A 14 -30.89 -53.34 31.44
N PHE A 15 -31.77 -53.97 30.68
CA PHE A 15 -33.19 -54.09 31.01
C PHE A 15 -33.53 -55.54 31.32
N ALA A 16 -34.35 -55.76 32.35
CA ALA A 16 -34.74 -57.11 32.76
C ALA A 16 -35.59 -57.81 31.69
N THR A 17 -36.68 -57.17 31.25
CA THR A 17 -37.62 -57.67 30.23
C THR A 17 -38.21 -56.51 29.44
N LEU A 18 -38.71 -56.79 28.23
CA LEU A 18 -39.63 -55.93 27.49
C LEU A 18 -40.89 -56.75 27.19
N GLN A 19 -42.07 -56.22 27.50
CA GLN A 19 -43.35 -56.82 27.15
C GLN A 19 -43.63 -56.65 25.65
N VAL A 20 -44.58 -57.42 25.13
CA VAL A 20 -45.00 -57.31 23.73
C VAL A 20 -45.50 -55.89 23.46
N ALA A 21 -44.93 -55.27 22.41
CA ALA A 21 -45.18 -53.89 22.00
C ALA A 21 -44.76 -52.80 23.01
N GLU A 22 -44.01 -53.15 24.06
CA GLU A 22 -43.39 -52.17 24.96
C GLU A 22 -42.23 -51.46 24.25
N VAL A 23 -42.16 -50.13 24.42
CA VAL A 23 -41.09 -49.29 23.90
C VAL A 23 -40.41 -48.60 25.08
N VAL A 24 -39.09 -48.73 25.16
CA VAL A 24 -38.25 -47.99 26.10
C VAL A 24 -37.34 -47.07 25.31
N SER A 25 -37.40 -45.78 25.63
CA SER A 25 -36.53 -44.75 25.06
C SER A 25 -35.70 -44.12 26.17
N PHE A 26 -34.42 -43.88 25.90
CA PHE A 26 -33.53 -43.16 26.80
C PHE A 26 -32.54 -42.33 25.98
N THR A 27 -31.92 -41.36 26.63
CA THR A 27 -30.87 -40.53 26.02
C THR A 27 -29.56 -40.70 26.78
N CYS A 28 -28.47 -40.54 26.05
CA CYS A 28 -27.10 -40.49 26.53
C CYS A 28 -26.35 -39.47 25.68
N THR A 29 -25.23 -38.96 26.17
CA THR A 29 -24.46 -37.90 25.49
C THR A 29 -22.98 -38.25 25.52
N LYS A 30 -22.34 -38.23 24.36
CA LYS A 30 -20.88 -38.22 24.24
C LYS A 30 -20.40 -36.77 24.10
N THR A 31 -19.55 -36.33 25.02
CA THR A 31 -18.94 -34.99 24.96
C THR A 31 -17.55 -35.06 24.31
N LEU A 32 -17.01 -33.90 23.91
CA LEU A 32 -15.65 -33.78 23.36
C LEU A 32 -15.38 -34.64 22.12
N VAL A 33 -16.35 -34.72 21.20
CA VAL A 33 -16.15 -35.32 19.89
C VAL A 33 -15.21 -34.44 19.07
N GLN A 34 -14.00 -34.93 18.77
CA GLN A 34 -12.94 -34.18 18.08
C GLN A 34 -12.57 -34.75 16.71
N THR A 35 -13.09 -35.92 16.35
CA THR A 35 -12.85 -36.57 15.07
C THR A 35 -14.14 -37.21 14.58
N SER A 36 -14.32 -37.31 13.26
CA SER A 36 -15.44 -38.03 12.65
C SER A 36 -15.40 -39.52 13.01
N PHE A 37 -16.57 -40.13 13.24
CA PHE A 37 -16.70 -41.57 13.48
C PHE A 37 -18.11 -42.07 13.22
N THR A 38 -18.26 -43.36 12.92
CA THR A 38 -19.55 -44.05 12.93
C THR A 38 -19.78 -44.66 14.31
N ASN A 39 -20.79 -44.17 15.01
CA ASN A 39 -21.27 -44.74 16.27
C ASN A 39 -22.21 -45.91 15.97
N VAL A 40 -22.03 -47.05 16.63
CA VAL A 40 -22.91 -48.22 16.45
C VAL A 40 -23.40 -48.68 17.81
N VAL A 41 -24.72 -48.67 17.99
CA VAL A 41 -25.38 -49.26 19.16
C VAL A 41 -25.87 -50.65 18.80
N THR A 42 -25.63 -51.62 19.69
CA THR A 42 -26.13 -52.99 19.54
C THR A 42 -27.03 -53.31 20.73
N VAL A 43 -28.21 -53.85 20.45
CA VAL A 43 -29.11 -54.41 21.47
C VAL A 43 -29.11 -55.91 21.33
N SER A 44 -28.88 -56.61 22.43
CA SER A 44 -28.97 -58.07 22.50
C SER A 44 -29.98 -58.51 23.56
N ALA A 45 -30.71 -59.59 23.28
CA ALA A 45 -31.68 -60.16 24.19
C ALA A 45 -31.58 -61.68 24.21
N SER A 46 -31.92 -62.30 25.35
CA SER A 46 -32.07 -63.74 25.47
C SER A 46 -33.55 -64.10 25.48
N THR A 47 -33.93 -65.09 24.68
CA THR A 47 -35.28 -65.67 24.63
C THR A 47 -35.44 -66.82 25.64
N GLY A 48 -34.40 -67.10 26.44
CA GLY A 48 -34.30 -68.28 27.31
C GLY A 48 -33.72 -69.51 26.61
N THR A 49 -33.76 -69.57 25.27
CA THR A 49 -33.20 -70.67 24.47
C THR A 49 -32.20 -70.21 23.42
N SER A 50 -32.25 -68.94 23.02
CA SER A 50 -31.34 -68.32 22.05
C SER A 50 -31.04 -66.87 22.41
N THR A 51 -29.98 -66.33 21.82
CA THR A 51 -29.71 -64.89 21.81
C THR A 51 -30.11 -64.31 20.47
N ILE A 52 -30.74 -63.14 20.51
CA ILE A 52 -31.05 -62.31 19.35
C ILE A 52 -30.36 -60.97 19.50
N SER A 53 -30.05 -60.32 18.38
CA SER A 53 -29.41 -59.01 18.38
C SER A 53 -29.92 -58.16 17.23
N ASP A 54 -29.92 -56.86 17.46
CA ASP A 54 -30.17 -55.84 16.44
C ASP A 54 -29.17 -54.68 16.66
N SER A 55 -28.89 -53.91 15.62
CA SER A 55 -27.96 -52.79 15.69
C SER A 55 -28.38 -51.65 14.80
N ASP A 56 -28.09 -50.43 15.23
CA ASP A 56 -28.27 -49.22 14.44
C ASP A 56 -27.02 -48.34 14.52
N SER A 57 -26.79 -47.52 13.50
CA SER A 57 -25.60 -46.69 13.39
C SER A 57 -25.92 -45.23 13.13
N ALA A 58 -25.11 -44.34 13.69
CA ALA A 58 -25.15 -42.91 13.43
C ALA A 58 -23.76 -42.41 13.01
N GLU A 59 -23.71 -41.63 11.94
CA GLU A 59 -22.47 -41.02 11.45
C GLU A 59 -22.31 -39.63 12.06
N ILE A 60 -21.12 -39.35 12.59
CA ILE A 60 -20.73 -38.03 13.09
C ILE A 60 -19.56 -37.53 12.25
N ASN A 61 -19.74 -36.34 11.65
CA ASN A 61 -18.70 -35.65 10.89
C ASN A 61 -18.25 -34.41 11.67
N VAL A 62 -16.95 -34.35 11.99
CA VAL A 62 -16.30 -33.18 12.57
C VAL A 62 -15.57 -32.45 11.45
N ASP A 63 -15.87 -31.17 11.34
CA ASP A 63 -15.39 -30.29 10.28
C ASP A 63 -14.43 -29.25 10.87
N ILE A 64 -13.24 -29.12 10.28
CA ILE A 64 -12.22 -28.16 10.67
C ILE A 64 -12.28 -26.98 9.71
N LEU A 65 -12.95 -25.91 10.14
CA LEU A 65 -13.07 -24.71 9.33
C LEU A 65 -11.70 -24.14 8.91
N PRO A 66 -11.56 -23.65 7.66
CA PRO A 66 -10.33 -23.08 7.16
C PRO A 66 -10.02 -21.76 7.87
N ASP A 67 -8.73 -21.44 7.99
CA ASP A 67 -8.26 -20.16 8.50
C ASP A 67 -7.00 -19.74 7.73
N ILE A 68 -7.11 -18.68 6.95
CA ILE A 68 -6.03 -18.11 6.16
C ILE A 68 -5.72 -16.69 6.59
N SER A 69 -4.46 -16.29 6.42
CA SER A 69 -4.03 -14.90 6.54
C SER A 69 -3.36 -14.43 5.25
N LEU A 70 -3.49 -13.15 4.96
CA LEU A 70 -2.85 -12.51 3.82
C LEU A 70 -1.92 -11.41 4.33
N THR A 71 -0.73 -11.31 3.75
CA THR A 71 0.14 -10.15 3.90
C THR A 71 0.44 -9.56 2.54
N LYS A 72 0.51 -8.22 2.50
CA LYS A 72 0.82 -7.44 1.31
C LYS A 72 1.89 -6.43 1.68
N THR A 73 3.05 -6.52 1.05
CA THR A 73 4.19 -5.64 1.33
C THR A 73 4.58 -4.92 0.05
N ALA A 74 4.75 -3.61 0.13
CA ALA A 74 5.22 -2.80 -0.97
C ALA A 74 6.70 -2.43 -0.81
N ASN A 75 7.45 -2.44 -1.91
CA ASN A 75 8.86 -2.08 -1.94
C ASN A 75 9.19 -1.29 -3.24
N PRO A 76 9.68 -0.04 -3.14
CA PRO A 76 9.90 0.74 -1.92
C PRO A 76 8.57 1.19 -1.28
N LYS A 77 8.60 1.61 0.01
CA LYS A 77 7.42 2.16 0.71
C LYS A 77 7.16 3.64 0.42
N THR A 78 8.14 4.32 -0.16
CA THR A 78 8.05 5.73 -0.53
C THR A 78 8.57 5.89 -1.95
N VAL A 79 7.81 6.60 -2.77
CA VAL A 79 8.18 6.94 -4.15
C VAL A 79 8.15 8.45 -4.35
N PRO A 80 8.82 8.99 -5.39
CA PRO A 80 8.69 10.40 -5.74
C PRO A 80 7.22 10.82 -5.88
N ALA A 81 6.90 12.07 -5.58
CA ALA A 81 5.58 12.64 -5.86
C ALA A 81 5.20 12.59 -7.35
N THR A 82 6.20 12.52 -8.25
CA THR A 82 6.01 12.28 -9.69
C THR A 82 5.73 10.82 -10.04
N GLY A 83 5.71 9.92 -9.06
CA GLY A 83 5.59 8.47 -9.22
C GLY A 83 6.93 7.74 -9.21
N GLY A 84 6.86 6.42 -9.05
CA GLY A 84 8.01 5.52 -9.08
C GLY A 84 7.53 4.07 -9.18
N LEU A 85 8.42 3.17 -9.60
CA LEU A 85 8.11 1.74 -9.67
C LEU A 85 8.06 1.14 -8.27
N VAL A 86 7.03 0.34 -8.02
CA VAL A 86 6.79 -0.39 -6.77
C VAL A 86 6.48 -1.84 -7.08
N ASP A 87 7.14 -2.74 -6.36
CA ASP A 87 6.80 -4.15 -6.31
C ASP A 87 5.91 -4.43 -5.10
N TYR A 88 4.88 -5.25 -5.28
CA TYR A 88 4.01 -5.73 -4.21
C TYR A 88 4.17 -7.24 -4.03
N THR A 89 4.68 -7.67 -2.88
CA THR A 89 4.72 -9.09 -2.49
C THR A 89 3.42 -9.45 -1.78
N LEU A 90 2.74 -10.49 -2.27
CA LEU A 90 1.54 -11.07 -1.65
C LEU A 90 1.89 -12.44 -1.09
N ARG A 91 1.58 -12.68 0.18
CA ARG A 91 1.77 -13.98 0.84
C ARG A 91 0.49 -14.44 1.53
N ILE A 92 -0.06 -15.55 1.06
CA ILE A 92 -1.23 -16.24 1.62
C ILE A 92 -0.69 -17.36 2.53
N SER A 93 -1.00 -17.32 3.82
CA SER A 93 -0.58 -18.34 4.78
C SER A 93 -1.81 -19.08 5.31
N ASN A 94 -1.75 -20.41 5.34
CA ASN A 94 -2.75 -21.22 6.02
C ASN A 94 -2.38 -21.35 7.49
N ILE A 95 -3.14 -20.69 8.35
CA ILE A 95 -2.95 -20.67 9.81
C ILE A 95 -3.93 -21.61 10.53
N GLY A 96 -4.83 -22.26 9.79
CA GLY A 96 -5.69 -23.33 10.26
C GLY A 96 -4.97 -24.66 10.43
N LEU A 97 -5.76 -25.69 10.78
CA LEU A 97 -5.27 -27.04 11.09
C LEU A 97 -5.42 -28.04 9.93
N GLU A 98 -6.13 -27.65 8.87
CA GLU A 98 -6.39 -28.46 7.69
C GLU A 98 -5.86 -27.78 6.42
N ALA A 99 -5.51 -28.56 5.39
CA ALA A 99 -5.05 -28.02 4.12
C ALA A 99 -6.19 -27.31 3.39
N VAL A 100 -5.87 -26.22 2.71
CA VAL A 100 -6.84 -25.43 1.92
C VAL A 100 -6.38 -25.27 0.48
N VAL A 101 -7.28 -25.00 -0.45
CA VAL A 101 -6.98 -24.66 -1.84
C VAL A 101 -7.35 -23.20 -2.08
N VAL A 102 -6.44 -22.40 -2.64
CA VAL A 102 -6.73 -21.00 -3.00
C VAL A 102 -7.73 -20.98 -4.14
N THR A 103 -8.90 -20.40 -3.93
CA THR A 103 -9.99 -20.34 -4.93
C THR A 103 -10.08 -18.98 -5.60
N ALA A 104 -9.64 -17.91 -4.94
CA ALA A 104 -9.58 -16.57 -5.52
C ALA A 104 -8.40 -15.76 -4.97
N LEU A 105 -7.82 -14.93 -5.83
CA LEU A 105 -6.88 -13.88 -5.47
C LEU A 105 -7.20 -12.65 -6.32
N SER A 106 -7.19 -11.48 -5.72
CA SER A 106 -7.47 -10.22 -6.40
C SER A 106 -6.73 -9.06 -5.74
N ASP A 107 -6.57 -7.97 -6.49
CA ASP A 107 -5.96 -6.71 -6.04
C ASP A 107 -6.84 -5.55 -6.50
N SER A 108 -7.05 -4.57 -5.61
CA SER A 108 -8.04 -3.50 -5.83
C SER A 108 -7.57 -2.40 -6.78
N LYS A 109 -6.27 -2.34 -7.08
CA LYS A 109 -5.69 -1.27 -7.91
C LYS A 109 -5.01 -1.79 -9.17
N PHE A 110 -4.56 -3.04 -9.18
CA PHE A 110 -3.78 -3.60 -10.28
C PHE A 110 -4.25 -5.00 -10.69
N PRO A 111 -4.05 -5.40 -11.95
CA PRO A 111 -4.18 -6.80 -12.33
C PRO A 111 -3.09 -7.65 -11.65
N LEU A 112 -3.38 -8.93 -11.43
CA LEU A 112 -2.40 -9.89 -10.93
C LEU A 112 -1.30 -10.16 -11.97
N SER A 113 -0.08 -10.44 -11.50
CA SER A 113 0.96 -11.03 -12.33
C SER A 113 0.63 -12.50 -12.65
N SER A 114 1.27 -13.06 -13.69
CA SER A 114 1.12 -14.49 -14.01
C SER A 114 1.51 -15.39 -12.84
N ALA A 115 2.53 -15.01 -12.07
CA ALA A 115 2.95 -15.72 -10.87
C ALA A 115 1.87 -15.69 -9.78
N CYS A 116 1.20 -14.55 -9.59
CA CYS A 116 0.10 -14.46 -8.63
C CYS A 116 -1.15 -15.21 -9.09
N SER A 117 -1.53 -15.13 -10.37
CA SER A 117 -2.64 -15.89 -10.92
C SER A 117 -2.40 -17.41 -10.82
N ALA A 118 -1.15 -17.86 -10.92
CA ALA A 118 -0.80 -19.27 -10.78
C ALA A 118 -0.98 -19.84 -9.36
N LEU A 119 -1.17 -18.99 -8.34
CA LEU A 119 -1.51 -19.44 -6.99
C LEU A 119 -2.95 -19.96 -6.90
N ILE A 120 -3.85 -19.52 -7.78
CA ILE A 120 -5.25 -19.97 -7.79
C ILE A 120 -5.29 -21.44 -8.22
N GLY A 121 -5.97 -22.26 -7.43
CA GLY A 121 -6.03 -23.71 -7.56
C GLY A 121 -4.89 -24.46 -6.86
N GLN A 122 -3.94 -23.77 -6.24
CA GLN A 122 -2.86 -24.43 -5.52
C GLN A 122 -3.26 -24.75 -4.06
N PRO A 123 -2.87 -25.93 -3.54
CA PRO A 123 -3.07 -26.26 -2.14
C PRO A 123 -2.05 -25.56 -1.25
N ILE A 124 -2.46 -25.25 -0.02
CA ILE A 124 -1.61 -24.77 1.07
C ILE A 124 -1.82 -25.73 2.25
N ALA A 125 -0.81 -26.53 2.55
CA ALA A 125 -0.83 -27.37 3.74
C ALA A 125 -0.95 -26.52 5.02
N ALA A 126 -1.51 -27.09 6.09
CA ALA A 126 -1.59 -26.42 7.40
C ALA A 126 -0.21 -25.90 7.83
N GLY A 127 -0.15 -24.65 8.28
CA GLY A 127 1.10 -23.96 8.67
C GLY A 127 2.04 -23.56 7.52
N SER A 128 1.67 -23.80 6.25
CA SER A 128 2.45 -23.41 5.07
C SER A 128 1.93 -22.11 4.44
N PHE A 129 2.62 -21.64 3.39
CA PHE A 129 2.24 -20.44 2.66
C PHE A 129 2.57 -20.53 1.17
N LEU A 130 1.87 -19.71 0.38
CA LEU A 130 2.20 -19.39 -1.01
C LEU A 130 2.52 -17.90 -1.13
N GLU A 131 3.46 -17.56 -2.01
CA GLU A 131 3.90 -16.18 -2.21
C GLU A 131 4.09 -15.86 -3.70
N CYS A 132 3.77 -14.63 -4.08
CA CYS A 132 3.99 -14.10 -5.42
C CYS A 132 4.31 -12.60 -5.36
N VAL A 133 4.78 -12.04 -6.47
CA VAL A 133 5.07 -10.61 -6.60
C VAL A 133 4.32 -10.03 -7.80
N ILE A 134 3.73 -8.85 -7.62
CA ILE A 134 3.25 -7.98 -8.70
C ILE A 134 4.30 -6.89 -8.90
N GLN A 135 4.99 -6.90 -10.04
CA GLN A 135 6.21 -6.11 -10.26
C GLN A 135 5.96 -4.82 -11.04
N GLY A 136 6.79 -3.80 -10.76
CA GLY A 136 7.01 -2.65 -11.64
C GLY A 136 5.77 -1.78 -11.84
N LEU A 137 4.93 -1.64 -10.81
CA LEU A 137 3.73 -0.83 -10.90
C LEU A 137 4.03 0.62 -10.56
N VAL A 138 3.35 1.56 -11.21
CA VAL A 138 3.43 2.98 -10.88
C VAL A 138 2.15 3.37 -10.15
N PRO A 139 2.20 3.60 -8.82
CA PRO A 139 1.08 4.16 -8.09
C PRO A 139 0.71 5.53 -8.68
N ALA A 140 -0.53 5.67 -9.14
CA ALA A 140 -1.00 6.93 -9.69
C ALA A 140 -1.13 7.96 -8.56
N SER A 141 -0.42 9.08 -8.67
CA SER A 141 -0.61 10.23 -7.79
C SER A 141 -1.78 11.07 -8.30
N THR A 142 -2.86 11.15 -7.51
CA THR A 142 -4.04 11.99 -7.76
C THR A 142 -3.99 13.30 -6.96
N GLY A 143 -2.82 13.68 -6.45
CA GLY A 143 -2.66 14.78 -5.48
C GLY A 143 -2.82 14.35 -4.01
N GLU A 144 -2.95 13.05 -3.77
CA GLU A 144 -2.94 12.44 -2.43
C GLU A 144 -1.49 12.28 -1.92
N THR A 145 -1.29 12.30 -0.60
CA THR A 145 0.03 12.09 0.03
C THR A 145 0.39 10.61 0.17
N SER A 146 -0.55 9.72 -0.09
CA SER A 146 -0.36 8.27 -0.03
C SER A 146 -1.23 7.54 -1.04
N PHE A 147 -0.81 6.34 -1.42
CA PHE A 147 -1.55 5.42 -2.28
C PHE A 147 -1.80 4.11 -1.52
N ILE A 148 -3.07 3.74 -1.39
CA ILE A 148 -3.51 2.54 -0.67
C ILE A 148 -3.90 1.46 -1.68
N ASN A 149 -3.29 0.28 -1.53
CA ASN A 149 -3.61 -0.89 -2.33
C ASN A 149 -3.98 -2.09 -1.43
N THR A 150 -5.11 -2.73 -1.72
CA THR A 150 -5.64 -3.86 -0.95
C THR A 150 -5.74 -5.09 -1.82
N ALA A 151 -5.22 -6.22 -1.34
CA ALA A 151 -5.43 -7.53 -1.93
C ALA A 151 -6.40 -8.35 -1.09
N THR A 152 -7.11 -9.26 -1.75
CA THR A 152 -8.08 -10.20 -1.14
C THR A 152 -7.81 -11.60 -1.66
N ALA A 153 -7.70 -12.57 -0.76
CA ALA A 153 -7.55 -13.98 -1.06
C ALA A 153 -8.68 -14.78 -0.41
N THR A 154 -9.18 -15.80 -1.12
CA THR A 154 -10.15 -16.77 -0.60
C THR A 154 -9.58 -18.16 -0.79
N ALA A 155 -9.74 -19.02 0.21
CA ALA A 155 -9.38 -20.43 0.14
C ALA A 155 -10.51 -21.30 0.68
N GLN A 156 -10.56 -22.55 0.23
CA GLN A 156 -11.53 -23.54 0.68
C GLN A 156 -10.86 -24.79 1.23
N ASP A 157 -11.45 -25.39 2.24
CA ASP A 157 -11.10 -26.73 2.73
C ASP A 157 -11.70 -27.83 1.80
N PRO A 158 -11.46 -29.12 2.08
CA PRO A 158 -12.03 -30.23 1.30
C PRO A 158 -13.58 -30.31 1.35
N GLU A 159 -14.18 -29.86 2.45
CA GLU A 159 -15.63 -29.82 2.71
C GLU A 159 -16.33 -28.62 2.06
N GLN A 160 -15.57 -27.74 1.40
CA GLN A 160 -16.01 -26.53 0.69
C GLN A 160 -16.42 -25.36 1.60
N ASN A 161 -16.08 -25.40 2.89
CA ASN A 161 -16.09 -24.18 3.69
C ASN A 161 -15.01 -23.25 3.17
N ALA A 162 -15.25 -21.95 3.30
CA ALA A 162 -14.35 -20.92 2.77
C ALA A 162 -13.94 -19.95 3.86
N ASP A 163 -12.68 -19.52 3.79
CA ASP A 163 -12.19 -18.36 4.52
C ASP A 163 -11.63 -17.31 3.56
N THR A 164 -11.70 -16.04 3.96
CA THR A 164 -11.27 -14.89 3.15
C THR A 164 -10.41 -13.95 3.98
N ALA A 165 -9.20 -13.69 3.48
CA ALA A 165 -8.27 -12.75 4.09
C ALA A 165 -8.02 -11.53 3.19
N THR A 166 -7.84 -10.37 3.81
CA THR A 166 -7.48 -9.12 3.11
C THR A 166 -6.20 -8.54 3.69
N ALA A 167 -5.42 -7.87 2.84
CA ALA A 167 -4.21 -7.16 3.28
C ALA A 167 -4.01 -5.89 2.49
N THR A 168 -3.56 -4.84 3.18
CA THR A 168 -3.35 -3.52 2.60
C THR A 168 -1.89 -3.11 2.71
N ALA A 169 -1.35 -2.56 1.62
CA ALA A 169 -0.09 -1.84 1.64
C ALA A 169 -0.31 -0.37 1.27
N THR A 170 0.37 0.51 2.01
CA THR A 170 0.36 1.95 1.79
C THR A 170 1.71 2.41 1.30
N ILE A 171 1.71 3.11 0.17
CA ILE A 171 2.85 3.86 -0.35
C ILE A 171 2.67 5.32 0.04
N THR A 172 3.75 5.99 0.44
CA THR A 172 3.77 7.44 0.60
C THR A 172 4.47 8.11 -0.56
N TYR A 173 3.98 9.28 -0.94
CA TYR A 173 4.65 10.13 -1.92
C TYR A 173 5.61 11.08 -1.16
N GLY A 174 6.89 11.00 -1.50
CA GLY A 174 7.93 11.86 -0.95
C GLY A 174 8.48 12.81 -2.00
N TRP A 175 8.98 13.96 -1.57
CA TRP A 175 9.77 14.84 -2.42
C TRP A 175 10.97 15.39 -1.66
N TYR A 176 11.99 15.74 -2.44
CA TYR A 176 13.23 16.33 -1.97
C TYR A 176 13.33 17.72 -2.54
N GLY A 177 13.89 18.63 -1.77
CA GLY A 177 13.94 20.03 -2.13
C GLY A 177 14.73 20.75 -1.06
N ARG A 178 15.49 21.76 -1.46
CA ARG A 178 16.29 22.57 -0.56
C ARG A 178 15.87 24.02 -0.68
N THR A 179 15.80 24.69 0.47
CA THR A 179 15.35 26.08 0.56
C THR A 179 16.29 27.05 -0.15
N PRO A 180 15.82 28.26 -0.50
CA PRO A 180 16.71 29.34 -0.97
C PRO A 180 17.90 29.60 -0.02
N GLY A 181 17.68 29.47 1.29
CA GLY A 181 18.73 29.64 2.30
C GLY A 181 19.82 28.58 2.23
N PHE A 182 19.46 27.32 1.95
CA PHE A 182 20.45 26.27 1.72
C PHE A 182 21.34 26.62 0.52
N TRP A 183 20.72 26.88 -0.64
CA TRP A 183 21.43 27.09 -1.90
C TRP A 183 22.35 28.31 -1.85
N LYS A 184 21.96 29.35 -1.12
CA LYS A 184 22.77 30.54 -0.87
C LYS A 184 24.06 30.20 -0.10
N ASN A 185 23.96 29.36 0.92
CA ASN A 185 25.05 29.08 1.86
C ASN A 185 25.89 27.86 1.45
N ASN A 186 25.50 27.15 0.38
CA ASN A 186 26.14 25.92 -0.07
C ASN A 186 26.43 25.96 -1.59
N GLN A 187 27.17 26.97 -2.04
CA GLN A 187 27.47 27.17 -3.46
C GLN A 187 28.21 25.99 -4.11
N GLN A 188 28.96 25.21 -3.32
CA GLN A 188 29.61 23.97 -3.77
C GLN A 188 28.61 22.87 -4.19
N ALA A 189 27.35 22.96 -3.80
CA ALA A 189 26.31 22.00 -4.18
C ALA A 189 25.70 22.31 -5.57
N TRP A 190 26.07 23.43 -6.20
CA TRP A 190 25.60 23.81 -7.53
C TRP A 190 26.33 23.00 -8.61
N VAL A 191 25.96 21.73 -8.77
CA VAL A 191 26.65 20.77 -9.66
C VAL A 191 25.97 20.60 -11.03
N SER A 192 24.88 21.33 -11.28
CA SER A 192 23.88 20.99 -12.30
C SER A 192 23.88 21.92 -13.52
N GLY A 193 25.02 22.54 -13.84
CA GLY A 193 25.18 23.40 -15.02
C GLY A 193 24.75 24.87 -14.80
N TYR A 194 24.18 25.20 -13.64
CA TYR A 194 23.94 26.57 -13.20
C TYR A 194 25.04 27.00 -12.23
N THR A 195 25.49 28.25 -12.32
CA THR A 195 26.54 28.77 -11.45
C THR A 195 26.09 30.01 -10.69
N PRO A 196 26.63 30.28 -9.48
CA PRO A 196 26.27 31.47 -8.69
C PRO A 196 26.41 32.79 -9.46
N ASN A 197 27.37 32.86 -10.39
CA ASN A 197 27.72 34.08 -11.13
C ASN A 197 26.97 34.26 -12.45
N GLN A 198 26.14 33.31 -12.86
CA GLN A 198 25.32 33.43 -14.06
C GLN A 198 24.27 34.53 -13.87
N PHE A 199 24.02 35.33 -14.90
CA PHE A 199 23.01 36.39 -14.80
C PHE A 199 21.60 35.81 -14.89
N ILE A 200 20.66 36.38 -14.12
CA ILE A 200 19.26 35.96 -14.15
C ILE A 200 18.67 36.07 -15.57
N GLN A 201 19.05 37.12 -16.31
CA GLN A 201 18.60 37.36 -17.68
C GLN A 201 19.14 36.36 -18.71
N ASP A 202 20.17 35.59 -18.37
CA ASP A 202 20.70 34.53 -19.25
C ASP A 202 19.93 33.21 -19.06
N VAL A 203 19.12 33.11 -18.00
CA VAL A 203 18.33 31.91 -17.64
C VAL A 203 16.84 32.14 -17.87
N PHE A 204 16.33 33.31 -17.47
CA PHE A 204 14.92 33.66 -17.54
C PHE A 204 14.69 34.83 -18.51
N THR A 205 13.56 34.80 -19.21
CA THR A 205 13.12 35.89 -20.07
C THR A 205 12.46 36.97 -19.23
N ILE A 206 13.16 38.08 -19.00
CA ILE A 206 12.70 39.16 -18.13
C ILE A 206 11.97 40.25 -18.94
N PRO A 207 10.71 40.57 -18.63
CA PRO A 207 10.00 41.69 -19.25
C PRO A 207 10.76 43.03 -19.08
N GLY A 208 10.79 43.84 -20.13
CA GLY A 208 11.49 45.14 -20.12
C GLY A 208 11.01 46.11 -19.04
N THR A 209 9.76 45.99 -18.58
CA THR A 209 9.17 46.79 -17.49
C THR A 209 9.80 46.50 -16.11
N LEU A 210 10.49 45.37 -15.97
CA LEU A 210 11.23 45.00 -14.76
C LEU A 210 12.72 45.37 -14.87
N LEU A 211 13.15 45.89 -16.02
CA LEU A 211 14.53 46.31 -16.27
C LEU A 211 14.66 47.82 -16.06
N GLN A 212 15.74 48.24 -15.41
CA GLN A 212 16.12 49.64 -15.30
C GLN A 212 17.22 49.93 -16.31
N SER A 213 17.03 50.91 -17.19
CA SER A 213 17.99 51.24 -18.25
C SER A 213 18.41 50.03 -19.11
N GLY A 214 17.51 49.06 -19.30
CA GLY A 214 17.75 47.84 -20.07
C GLY A 214 18.49 46.72 -19.33
N VAL A 215 18.83 46.88 -18.05
CA VAL A 215 19.47 45.86 -17.21
C VAL A 215 18.59 45.47 -16.02
N LEU A 216 18.71 44.23 -15.56
CA LEU A 216 18.03 43.79 -14.32
C LEU A 216 18.86 44.23 -13.12
N ASP A 217 18.41 45.31 -12.48
CA ASP A 217 19.13 46.01 -11.42
C ASP A 217 18.23 46.17 -10.18
N LEU A 218 18.03 45.08 -9.43
CA LEU A 218 17.17 45.08 -8.24
C LEU A 218 17.96 45.04 -6.93
N VAL A 219 19.28 44.84 -6.99
CA VAL A 219 20.21 44.95 -5.85
C VAL A 219 21.17 46.11 -6.12
N LYS A 220 21.28 47.07 -5.19
CA LYS A 220 22.33 48.10 -5.30
C LYS A 220 23.69 47.46 -5.01
N PRO A 221 24.76 47.65 -5.83
CA PRO A 221 24.95 48.68 -6.86
C PRO A 221 24.52 48.28 -8.28
N SER A 222 24.38 49.29 -9.15
CA SER A 222 23.83 49.15 -10.50
C SER A 222 24.53 48.11 -11.38
N GLY A 223 23.77 47.20 -11.98
CA GLY A 223 24.30 46.16 -12.86
C GLY A 223 23.26 45.13 -13.30
N LYS A 224 23.72 43.98 -13.78
CA LYS A 224 22.88 42.78 -13.93
C LYS A 224 22.95 41.96 -12.65
N ASP A 225 21.81 41.56 -12.11
CA ASP A 225 21.74 40.64 -10.99
C ASP A 225 22.09 39.20 -11.40
N ARG A 226 22.90 38.53 -10.57
CA ARG A 226 23.29 37.12 -10.71
C ARG A 226 22.28 36.21 -10.02
N LEU A 227 22.30 34.92 -10.34
CA LEU A 227 21.46 33.92 -9.67
C LEU A 227 21.66 33.93 -8.14
N ILE A 228 22.90 34.11 -7.66
CA ILE A 228 23.17 34.22 -6.21
C ILE A 228 22.59 35.49 -5.59
N ASP A 229 22.50 36.58 -6.34
CA ASP A 229 21.88 37.83 -5.91
C ASP A 229 20.36 37.64 -5.78
N GLY A 230 19.77 36.90 -6.72
CA GLY A 230 18.34 36.56 -6.69
C GLY A 230 17.91 35.73 -5.47
N LEU A 231 18.78 34.87 -4.94
CA LEU A 231 18.53 34.16 -3.67
C LEU A 231 18.55 35.09 -2.45
N ASN A 232 19.15 36.28 -2.55
CA ASN A 232 19.21 37.31 -1.51
C ASN A 232 18.15 38.40 -1.63
N TYR A 233 17.33 38.36 -2.69
CA TYR A 233 16.25 39.31 -2.86
C TYR A 233 15.33 39.38 -1.64
N GLN A 234 14.90 40.59 -1.30
CA GLN A 234 14.10 40.83 -0.11
C GLN A 234 12.60 40.76 -0.41
N GLY A 235 12.20 41.15 -1.63
CA GLY A 235 10.81 41.22 -2.05
C GLY A 235 10.24 42.63 -1.92
N GLY A 236 8.90 42.73 -1.90
CA GLY A 236 8.21 43.99 -1.72
C GLY A 236 6.73 43.95 -2.15
N SER A 237 6.03 45.07 -1.94
CA SER A 237 4.60 45.21 -2.21
C SER A 237 4.26 45.57 -3.66
N ASN A 238 5.22 46.08 -4.44
CA ASN A 238 5.05 46.44 -5.85
C ASN A 238 5.42 45.28 -6.80
N LEU A 239 5.33 45.51 -8.11
CA LEU A 239 5.62 44.49 -9.13
C LEU A 239 7.07 43.98 -9.05
N SER A 240 8.06 44.87 -8.93
CA SER A 240 9.47 44.50 -8.76
C SER A 240 9.71 43.72 -7.47
N GLY A 241 9.01 44.05 -6.38
CA GLY A 241 9.02 43.29 -5.14
C GLY A 241 8.40 41.90 -5.31
N GLY A 242 7.33 41.77 -6.10
CA GLY A 242 6.77 40.48 -6.50
C GLY A 242 7.74 39.65 -7.34
N PHE A 243 8.45 40.28 -8.28
CA PHE A 243 9.48 39.64 -9.08
C PHE A 243 10.59 39.08 -8.20
N GLN A 244 11.07 39.88 -7.24
CA GLN A 244 12.08 39.47 -6.26
C GLN A 244 11.64 38.23 -5.47
N ILE A 245 10.38 38.19 -5.03
CA ILE A 245 9.81 37.03 -4.31
C ILE A 245 9.79 35.80 -5.21
N LEU A 246 9.32 35.94 -6.46
CA LEU A 246 9.28 34.85 -7.43
C LEU A 246 10.68 34.33 -7.76
N MET A 247 11.64 35.20 -8.10
CA MET A 247 13.00 34.78 -8.44
C MET A 247 13.68 34.05 -7.29
N ARG A 248 13.50 34.50 -6.04
CA ARG A 248 14.07 33.82 -4.88
C ARG A 248 13.59 32.36 -4.77
N ALA A 249 12.29 32.13 -4.96
CA ALA A 249 11.72 30.77 -4.95
C ALA A 249 12.09 29.97 -6.21
N ALA A 250 12.06 30.61 -7.38
CA ALA A 250 12.30 29.99 -8.68
C ALA A 250 13.76 29.57 -8.88
N ILE A 251 14.73 30.34 -8.41
CA ILE A 251 16.15 29.97 -8.49
C ILE A 251 16.42 28.74 -7.61
N ALA A 252 15.88 28.70 -6.39
CA ALA A 252 15.97 27.52 -5.53
C ALA A 252 15.30 26.30 -6.18
N ALA A 253 14.10 26.50 -6.76
CA ALA A 253 13.39 25.46 -7.49
C ALA A 253 14.18 24.95 -8.70
N LEU A 254 14.85 25.83 -9.44
CA LEU A 254 15.67 25.47 -10.60
C LEU A 254 16.84 24.58 -10.20
N LEU A 255 17.51 24.94 -9.11
CA LEU A 255 18.60 24.14 -8.55
C LEU A 255 18.10 22.81 -8.01
N ASN A 256 16.91 22.78 -7.39
CA ASN A 256 16.26 21.55 -6.96
C ASN A 256 15.88 20.65 -8.15
N GLU A 257 15.25 21.18 -9.20
CA GLU A 257 14.96 20.44 -10.44
C GLU A 257 16.24 19.82 -11.03
N ALA A 258 17.29 20.61 -11.11
CA ALA A 258 18.53 20.19 -11.75
C ALA A 258 19.36 19.24 -10.87
N TYR A 259 19.15 19.22 -9.55
CA TYR A 259 19.83 18.34 -8.60
C TYR A 259 19.04 17.05 -8.33
N TYR A 260 17.74 17.16 -8.07
CA TYR A 260 16.86 16.05 -7.66
C TYR A 260 16.10 15.42 -8.83
N GLY A 261 15.97 16.10 -9.98
CA GLY A 261 15.22 15.58 -11.13
C GLY A 261 13.81 15.15 -10.73
N ILE A 262 13.45 13.91 -11.04
CA ILE A 262 12.13 13.32 -10.73
C ILE A 262 11.75 13.38 -9.24
N TYR A 263 12.72 13.53 -8.34
CA TYR A 263 12.48 13.59 -6.90
C TYR A 263 12.03 14.98 -6.41
N TYR A 264 12.05 16.00 -7.26
CA TYR A 264 11.53 17.34 -6.98
C TYR A 264 10.34 17.66 -7.91
N PRO A 265 9.16 18.00 -7.37
CA PRO A 265 7.93 18.13 -8.15
C PRO A 265 7.61 19.56 -8.59
N GLY A 266 8.59 20.46 -8.63
CA GLY A 266 8.37 21.87 -9.01
C GLY A 266 7.96 22.01 -10.48
N ALA A 267 8.51 21.16 -11.35
CA ALA A 267 8.25 21.01 -12.77
C ALA A 267 8.67 19.59 -13.22
N THR A 268 8.70 19.35 -14.54
CA THR A 268 9.14 18.07 -15.13
C THR A 268 10.61 18.07 -15.55
N SER A 269 11.26 19.23 -15.52
CA SER A 269 12.68 19.45 -15.86
C SER A 269 13.08 20.90 -15.58
N PRO A 270 14.39 21.21 -15.53
CA PRO A 270 14.87 22.60 -15.47
C PRO A 270 14.32 23.49 -16.59
N ALA A 271 14.24 22.97 -17.82
CA ALA A 271 13.68 23.71 -18.96
C ALA A 271 12.18 23.97 -18.81
N GLY A 272 11.43 22.97 -18.31
CA GLY A 272 10.01 23.11 -17.99
C GLY A 272 9.75 24.16 -16.92
N LEU A 273 10.57 24.18 -15.86
CA LEU A 273 10.49 25.20 -14.81
C LEU A 273 10.78 26.60 -15.37
N ILE A 274 11.85 26.75 -16.17
CA ILE A 274 12.17 28.03 -16.82
C ILE A 274 11.00 28.51 -17.68
N ALA A 275 10.38 27.63 -18.47
CA ALA A 275 9.21 27.98 -19.29
C ALA A 275 8.01 28.42 -18.43
N GLN A 276 7.73 27.74 -17.33
CA GLN A 276 6.65 28.10 -16.39
C GLN A 276 6.88 29.47 -15.76
N VAL A 277 8.11 29.73 -15.31
CA VAL A 277 8.51 31.01 -14.73
C VAL A 277 8.43 32.13 -15.78
N ASN A 278 8.94 31.90 -16.99
CA ASN A 278 8.88 32.88 -18.09
C ASN A 278 7.44 33.23 -18.49
N SER A 279 6.56 32.23 -18.58
CA SER A 279 5.13 32.43 -18.84
C SER A 279 4.48 33.26 -17.73
N THR A 280 4.83 32.98 -16.48
CA THR A 280 4.35 33.75 -15.33
C THR A 280 4.86 35.19 -15.37
N LEU A 281 6.15 35.41 -15.64
CA LEU A 281 6.75 36.74 -15.81
C LEU A 281 6.08 37.55 -16.92
N ALA A 282 5.72 36.91 -18.04
CA ALA A 282 5.04 37.58 -19.15
C ALA A 282 3.69 38.20 -18.77
N THR A 283 3.03 37.69 -17.71
CA THR A 283 1.77 38.27 -17.21
C THR A 283 1.93 39.68 -16.65
N GLN A 284 3.15 40.05 -16.22
CA GLN A 284 3.44 41.30 -15.52
C GLN A 284 2.45 41.57 -14.37
N ASN A 285 1.96 40.50 -13.74
CA ASN A 285 0.95 40.54 -12.71
C ASN A 285 1.55 40.06 -11.39
N ARG A 286 1.56 40.94 -10.39
CA ARG A 286 2.11 40.61 -9.08
C ARG A 286 1.41 39.42 -8.42
N ALA A 287 0.10 39.30 -8.52
CA ALA A 287 -0.62 38.18 -7.90
C ALA A 287 -0.18 36.85 -8.51
N SER A 288 -0.05 36.77 -9.83
CA SER A 288 0.49 35.59 -10.52
C SER A 288 1.91 35.25 -10.06
N TYR A 289 2.77 36.25 -9.85
CA TYR A 289 4.12 36.04 -9.33
C TYR A 289 4.09 35.43 -7.93
N ILE A 290 3.24 35.95 -7.05
CA ILE A 290 3.10 35.45 -5.67
C ILE A 290 2.53 34.03 -5.67
N THR A 291 1.52 33.74 -6.51
CA THR A 291 0.95 32.39 -6.60
C THR A 291 2.00 31.34 -6.98
N LEU A 292 2.78 31.59 -8.04
CA LEU A 292 3.84 30.66 -8.43
C LEU A 292 4.95 30.61 -7.38
N ALA A 293 5.34 31.74 -6.81
CA ALA A 293 6.37 31.78 -5.77
C ALA A 293 5.98 30.92 -4.55
N SER A 294 4.74 31.02 -4.08
CA SER A 294 4.24 30.21 -2.96
C SER A 294 4.22 28.72 -3.29
N LEU A 295 3.85 28.35 -4.52
CA LEU A 295 3.89 26.96 -4.97
C LEU A 295 5.32 26.42 -4.98
N LEU A 296 6.27 27.16 -5.55
CA LEU A 296 7.67 26.73 -5.59
C LEU A 296 8.29 26.72 -4.20
N ASP A 297 7.95 27.67 -3.33
CA ASP A 297 8.40 27.68 -1.95
C ASP A 297 7.90 26.46 -1.17
N TYR A 298 6.65 26.04 -1.37
CA TYR A 298 6.12 24.79 -0.80
C TYR A 298 6.99 23.58 -1.19
N TRP A 299 7.34 23.44 -2.48
CA TRP A 299 8.18 22.34 -2.93
C TRP A 299 9.64 22.44 -2.46
N ASN A 300 10.18 23.66 -2.35
CA ASN A 300 11.55 23.89 -1.86
C ASN A 300 11.72 23.54 -0.37
N ASN A 301 10.64 23.57 0.41
CA ASN A 301 10.62 23.27 1.85
C ASN A 301 10.31 21.78 2.11
N ALA A 302 11.22 20.91 1.66
CA ALA A 302 11.01 19.45 1.65
C ALA A 302 12.08 18.69 2.46
N ILE A 303 12.25 17.39 2.19
CA ILE A 303 13.27 16.57 2.83
C ILE A 303 14.67 17.04 2.37
N HIS A 304 15.46 17.56 3.31
CA HIS A 304 16.82 18.04 3.08
C HIS A 304 17.85 16.91 3.22
N SER A 305 17.94 16.02 2.24
CA SER A 305 18.96 14.96 2.23
C SER A 305 19.72 14.87 0.91
N THR A 306 20.87 14.20 0.92
CA THR A 306 21.61 13.83 -0.29
C THR A 306 20.76 12.91 -1.16
N LEU A 307 21.06 12.82 -2.46
CA LEU A 307 20.34 11.92 -3.36
C LEU A 307 20.42 10.48 -2.80
N PRO A 308 19.30 9.73 -2.75
CA PRO A 308 19.34 8.29 -2.49
C PRO A 308 20.11 7.54 -3.59
#